data_AF-A0A0F7XG85-F1
#
_entry.id   AF-A0A0F7XG85-F1
#
_cell.length_a   1.000
_cell.length_b   1.000
_cell.length_c   1.000
_cell.angle_alpha   90.00
_cell.angle_beta   90.00
_cell.angle_gamma   90.00
#
_symmetry.space_group_name_H-M   'P 1'
#
loop_
_entity.id
_entity.type
_entity.pdbx_description
1 polymer ?
#
loop_
_entity_poly.entity_id
_entity_poly.type
_entity_poly.pdbx_seq_one_letter_code
_entity_poly.pdbx_strand_id
1 'polypeptide(L)'
;MPTQLASHKLKGLDLVAFILIIGIAVSSGTAAIILGIPLLFILTALAVLAFSILLYFLLREPKSPISVTHQPTPIIKDTDLPPVPPLALTPVPTEAVLEEPPLPSPRTHQTLLQENWDRIPDLQANTDMPFIAADNQTGYAWHLKNSNLTLISTLGPIEKPRYKTQGIVMIVNAATPNMANNVKGTSLALAKATSVRCWENSKKSPDPLRSKQPLQLGECRSAKWENLNGTTNAGKAGLPQFLGQLLGPKASDYNYNPNDAFTFCRQAYLNCLNEAKRRKTTVVQLPLLSSHFPGSPKDEETTSLRLQWIDGVKLALIDALQTFGSEAENQNQPWVIILTTLARHPLITP
;
A
#
# COMPACT_ATOMS: atom_id res chain seq x y z
N MET A 1 2.35 35.64 -16.21
CA MET A 1 2.95 35.01 -15.03
C MET A 1 3.52 36.05 -14.05
N PRO A 2 2.70 36.64 -13.15
CA PRO A 2 3.22 37.26 -11.92
C PRO A 2 2.54 36.78 -10.62
N THR A 3 1.54 35.90 -10.67
CA THR A 3 0.68 35.58 -9.51
C THR A 3 1.19 34.48 -8.57
N GLN A 4 2.07 33.58 -9.01
CA GLN A 4 2.61 32.54 -8.12
C GLN A 4 3.77 33.00 -7.22
N LEU A 5 4.51 34.05 -7.62
CA LEU A 5 5.63 34.57 -6.82
C LEU A 5 5.14 35.38 -5.60
N ALA A 6 3.94 35.97 -5.66
CA ALA A 6 3.33 36.69 -4.55
C ALA A 6 2.80 35.75 -3.45
N SER A 7 2.23 34.60 -3.84
CA SER A 7 1.67 33.59 -2.91
C SER A 7 2.72 32.96 -2.01
N HIS A 8 3.91 32.65 -2.54
CA HIS A 8 5.00 32.08 -1.75
C HIS A 8 5.68 33.09 -0.81
N LYS A 9 5.74 34.37 -1.19
CA LYS A 9 6.30 35.42 -0.32
C LYS A 9 5.38 35.76 0.86
N LEU A 10 4.06 35.68 0.67
CA LEU A 10 3.08 35.93 1.74
C LEU A 10 3.17 34.87 2.85
N LYS A 11 3.23 33.58 2.48
CA LYS A 11 3.34 32.47 3.44
C LYS A 11 4.65 32.48 4.26
N GLY A 12 5.74 32.99 3.69
CA GLY A 12 7.02 33.15 4.39
C GLY A 12 7.00 34.28 5.42
N LEU A 13 6.36 35.40 5.09
CA LEU A 13 6.22 36.54 6.00
C LEU A 13 5.37 36.18 7.23
N ASP A 14 4.28 35.44 7.01
CA ASP A 14 3.36 35.01 8.07
C ASP A 14 4.03 34.06 9.07
N LEU A 15 4.94 33.18 8.60
CA LEU A 15 5.69 32.26 9.46
C LEU A 15 6.71 33.01 10.33
N VAL A 16 7.41 34.00 9.76
CA VAL A 16 8.38 34.81 10.51
C VAL A 16 7.67 35.66 11.57
N ALA A 17 6.53 36.27 11.22
CA ALA A 17 5.70 37.01 12.17
C ALA A 17 5.20 36.11 13.31
N PHE A 18 4.82 34.87 13.01
CA PHE A 18 4.38 33.90 14.02
C PHE A 18 5.47 33.55 15.03
N ILE A 19 6.69 33.27 14.57
CA ILE A 19 7.84 32.96 15.45
C ILE A 19 8.16 34.15 16.35
N LEU A 20 8.07 35.38 15.82
CA LEU A 20 8.33 36.62 16.57
C LEU A 20 7.28 36.87 17.66
N ILE A 21 6.00 36.63 17.37
CA ILE A 21 4.90 36.75 18.33
C ILE A 21 5.05 35.73 19.47
N ILE A 22 5.42 34.47 19.16
CA ILE A 22 5.67 33.47 20.20
C ILE A 22 6.85 33.89 21.09
N GLY A 23 7.93 34.40 20.51
CA GLY A 23 9.08 34.88 21.27
C GLY A 23 8.72 36.00 22.25
N ILE A 24 7.88 36.96 21.82
CA ILE A 24 7.37 38.05 22.67
C ILE A 24 6.42 37.52 23.75
N ALA A 25 5.53 36.58 23.41
CA ALA A 25 4.60 36.00 24.37
C ALA A 25 5.34 35.23 25.49
N VAL A 26 6.34 34.41 25.13
CA VAL A 26 7.14 33.64 26.09
C VAL A 26 7.96 34.56 26.99
N SER A 27 8.61 35.59 26.43
CA SER A 27 9.38 36.55 27.24
C SER A 27 8.49 37.36 28.19
N SER A 28 7.31 37.81 27.74
CA SER A 28 6.37 38.54 28.60
C SER A 28 5.76 37.68 29.71
N GLY A 29 5.42 36.42 29.43
CA GLY A 29 4.90 35.49 30.43
C GLY A 29 5.93 35.16 31.50
N THR A 30 7.21 35.06 31.11
CA THR A 30 8.31 34.84 32.06
C THR A 30 8.50 36.04 32.99
N ALA A 31 8.42 37.26 32.46
CA ALA A 31 8.48 38.49 33.26
C ALA A 31 7.28 38.63 34.22
N ALA A 32 6.07 38.23 33.80
CA ALA A 32 4.88 38.25 34.64
C ALA A 32 4.96 37.30 35.85
N ILE A 33 5.57 36.13 35.65
CA ILE A 33 5.84 35.16 36.73
C ILE A 33 6.85 35.73 37.73
N ILE A 34 7.93 36.35 37.24
CA ILE A 34 8.97 36.95 38.09
C ILE A 34 8.42 38.12 38.92
N LEU A 35 7.54 38.94 38.32
CA LEU A 35 6.95 40.11 38.97
C LEU A 35 5.72 39.78 39.84
N GLY A 36 5.28 38.51 39.88
CA GLY A 36 4.16 38.08 40.71
C GLY A 36 2.82 38.71 40.33
N ILE A 37 2.59 38.98 39.04
CA ILE A 37 1.36 39.61 38.53
C ILE A 37 0.50 38.55 37.82
N PRO A 38 -0.35 37.80 38.56
CA PRO A 38 -1.10 36.66 38.02
C PRO A 38 -2.10 37.07 36.93
N LEU A 39 -2.63 38.29 37.01
CA LEU A 39 -3.58 38.81 36.02
C LEU A 39 -2.95 38.95 34.62
N LEU A 40 -1.67 39.34 34.56
CA LEU A 40 -0.97 39.56 33.30
C LEU A 40 -0.65 38.22 32.62
N PHE A 41 -0.33 37.19 33.41
CA PHE A 41 -0.14 35.83 32.92
C PHE A 41 -1.41 35.25 32.29
N ILE A 42 -2.56 35.43 32.95
CA ILE A 42 -3.87 34.98 32.43
C ILE A 42 -4.21 35.70 31.11
N LEU A 43 -4.00 37.02 31.05
CA LEU A 43 -4.21 37.81 29.83
C LEU A 43 -3.31 37.35 28.68
N THR A 44 -2.02 37.08 28.93
CA THR A 44 -1.11 36.54 27.91
C THR A 44 -1.52 35.15 27.42
N ALA A 45 -1.97 34.26 28.32
CA ALA A 45 -2.42 32.93 27.95
C ALA A 45 -3.68 32.97 27.07
N LEU A 46 -4.64 33.84 27.40
CA LEU A 46 -5.85 34.03 26.61
C LEU A 46 -5.55 34.62 25.22
N ALA A 47 -4.62 35.58 25.14
CA ALA A 47 -4.19 36.17 23.87
C ALA A 47 -3.53 35.12 22.95
N VAL A 48 -2.65 34.27 23.48
CA VAL A 48 -2.01 33.18 22.73
C VAL A 48 -3.05 32.16 22.25
N LEU A 49 -4.01 31.82 23.09
CA LEU A 49 -5.08 30.88 22.73
C LEU A 49 -5.96 31.45 21.60
N ALA A 50 -6.42 32.69 21.71
CA ALA A 50 -7.24 33.34 20.70
C ALA A 50 -6.50 33.45 19.35
N PHE A 51 -5.22 33.82 19.39
CA PHE A 51 -4.39 33.92 18.19
C PHE A 51 -4.12 32.55 17.55
N SER A 52 -3.92 31.50 18.37
CA SER A 52 -3.75 30.12 17.88
C SER A 52 -5.01 29.61 17.17
N ILE A 53 -6.19 29.94 17.68
CA ILE A 53 -7.47 29.62 17.05
C ILE A 53 -7.62 30.37 15.72
N LEU A 54 -7.32 31.66 15.69
CA LEU A 54 -7.37 32.47 14.47
C LEU A 54 -6.42 31.92 13.39
N LEU A 55 -5.19 31.58 13.77
CA LEU A 55 -4.20 30.99 12.86
C LEU A 55 -4.66 29.62 12.35
N TYR A 56 -5.27 28.80 13.20
CA TYR A 56 -5.85 27.52 12.78
C TYR A 56 -6.94 27.73 11.70
N PHE A 57 -7.78 28.76 11.82
CA PHE A 57 -8.76 29.09 10.80
C PHE A 57 -8.14 29.65 9.51
N LEU A 58 -7.07 30.44 9.60
CA LEU A 58 -6.36 30.98 8.42
C LEU A 58 -5.57 29.90 7.66
N LEU A 59 -4.99 28.92 8.36
CA LEU A 59 -4.25 27.81 7.76
C LEU A 59 -5.15 26.69 7.24
N ARG A 60 -6.40 26.64 7.69
CA ARG A 60 -7.38 25.68 7.21
C ARG A 60 -7.88 26.14 5.85
N GLU A 61 -7.24 25.65 4.79
CA GLU A 61 -7.71 25.91 3.43
C GLU A 61 -9.21 25.55 3.31
N PRO A 62 -10.04 26.47 2.77
CA PRO A 62 -11.44 26.16 2.54
C PRO A 62 -11.50 24.97 1.59
N LYS A 63 -12.18 23.90 2.02
CA LYS A 63 -12.52 22.79 1.12
C LYS A 63 -13.43 23.37 0.04
N SER A 64 -12.85 23.64 -1.13
CA SER A 64 -13.65 24.00 -2.30
C SER A 64 -14.65 22.88 -2.57
N PRO A 65 -15.94 23.20 -2.77
CA PRO A 65 -16.89 22.21 -3.25
C PRO A 65 -16.45 21.74 -4.64
N ILE A 66 -16.50 20.43 -4.85
CA ILE A 66 -16.16 19.79 -6.12
C ILE A 66 -17.18 20.28 -7.16
N SER A 67 -16.79 21.25 -7.99
CA SER A 67 -17.49 21.53 -9.25
C SER A 67 -17.12 20.44 -10.24
N VAL A 68 -18.05 19.51 -10.44
CA VAL A 68 -18.05 18.57 -11.57
C VAL A 68 -18.18 19.42 -12.84
N THR A 69 -17.05 19.68 -13.49
CA THR A 69 -17.03 20.26 -14.84
C THR A 69 -16.93 19.10 -15.82
N HIS A 70 -18.04 18.76 -16.44
CA HIS A 70 -18.05 17.94 -17.66
C HIS A 70 -17.31 18.72 -18.75
N GLN A 71 -16.10 18.27 -19.09
CA GLN A 71 -15.39 18.74 -20.26
C GLN A 71 -15.77 17.86 -21.47
N PRO A 72 -16.32 18.43 -22.56
CA PRO A 72 -16.68 17.68 -23.74
C PRO A 72 -15.45 17.38 -24.61
N THR A 73 -15.40 16.16 -25.12
CA THR A 73 -14.42 15.63 -26.09
C THR A 73 -14.39 16.49 -27.36
N PRO A 74 -13.21 16.78 -27.97
CA PRO A 74 -13.13 17.57 -29.19
C PRO A 74 -13.62 16.75 -30.39
N ILE A 75 -14.57 17.34 -31.13
CA ILE A 75 -15.05 16.87 -32.43
C ILE A 75 -13.95 17.13 -33.46
N ILE A 76 -13.41 16.06 -34.05
CA ILE A 76 -12.59 16.12 -35.25
C ILE A 76 -13.53 16.40 -36.43
N LYS A 77 -13.29 17.51 -37.13
CA LYS A 77 -13.89 17.79 -38.43
C LYS A 77 -13.11 17.03 -39.50
N ASP A 78 -13.76 16.14 -40.21
CA ASP A 78 -13.34 15.71 -41.54
C ASP A 78 -14.47 15.98 -42.53
N THR A 79 -14.07 16.59 -43.65
CA THR A 79 -14.91 17.04 -44.75
C THR A 79 -14.67 16.08 -45.93
N ASP A 80 -15.74 15.86 -46.69
CA ASP A 80 -15.83 15.28 -48.04
C ASP A 80 -15.66 13.77 -48.25
N LEU A 81 -16.80 13.11 -48.54
CA LEU A 81 -16.98 12.12 -49.62
C LEU A 81 -18.49 11.98 -49.97
N PRO A 82 -18.85 11.60 -51.23
CA PRO A 82 -20.12 11.92 -51.90
C PRO A 82 -21.31 10.99 -51.56
N PRO A 83 -22.55 11.33 -51.97
CA PRO A 83 -23.77 10.75 -51.42
C PRO A 83 -24.12 9.40 -52.05
N VAL A 84 -24.52 8.44 -51.22
CA VAL A 84 -25.08 7.13 -51.64
C VAL A 84 -26.59 7.10 -51.29
N PRO A 85 -27.47 6.55 -52.16
CA PRO A 85 -28.92 6.74 -52.10
C PRO A 85 -29.62 5.95 -50.97
N PRO A 86 -30.87 6.29 -50.60
CA PRO A 86 -31.57 5.71 -49.46
C PRO A 86 -32.12 4.32 -49.79
N LEU A 87 -31.68 3.30 -49.04
CA LEU A 87 -32.23 1.94 -49.10
C LEU A 87 -32.90 1.58 -47.77
N ALA A 88 -34.23 1.46 -47.87
CA ALA A 88 -35.22 0.75 -47.06
C ALA A 88 -34.83 0.28 -45.63
N LEU A 89 -35.59 0.81 -44.67
CA LEU A 89 -35.73 0.28 -43.31
C LEU A 89 -36.12 -1.20 -43.33
N THR A 90 -35.23 -2.06 -42.85
CA THR A 90 -35.57 -3.41 -42.36
C THR A 90 -35.54 -3.39 -40.84
N PRO A 91 -36.51 -4.03 -40.15
CA PRO A 91 -36.58 -4.03 -38.70
C PRO A 91 -35.44 -4.89 -38.14
N VAL A 92 -34.63 -4.31 -37.27
CA VAL A 92 -33.60 -5.03 -36.51
C VAL A 92 -34.30 -6.04 -35.59
N PRO A 93 -33.92 -7.33 -35.61
CA PRO A 93 -34.44 -8.31 -34.67
C PRO A 93 -34.03 -7.94 -33.25
N THR A 94 -34.98 -7.99 -32.32
CA THR A 94 -34.76 -7.94 -30.87
C THR A 94 -33.61 -8.89 -30.49
N GLU A 95 -32.44 -8.34 -30.20
CA GLU A 95 -31.36 -9.10 -29.56
C GLU A 95 -31.88 -9.61 -28.23
N ALA A 96 -31.91 -10.94 -28.13
CA ALA A 96 -32.14 -11.65 -26.90
C ALA A 96 -31.16 -11.13 -25.84
N VAL A 97 -31.69 -10.74 -24.69
CA VAL A 97 -30.91 -10.56 -23.46
C VAL A 97 -30.14 -11.86 -23.26
N LEU A 98 -28.82 -11.80 -23.48
CA LEU A 98 -27.89 -12.83 -23.03
C LEU A 98 -27.99 -12.84 -21.51
N GLU A 99 -28.76 -13.79 -20.96
CA GLU A 99 -28.65 -14.17 -19.56
C GLU A 99 -27.19 -14.56 -19.32
N GLU A 100 -26.52 -13.76 -18.50
CA GLU A 100 -25.19 -14.07 -17.98
C GLU A 100 -25.29 -15.44 -17.29
N PRO A 101 -24.49 -16.45 -17.70
CA PRO A 101 -24.60 -17.78 -17.14
C PRO A 101 -24.35 -17.72 -15.63
N PRO A 102 -25.12 -18.48 -14.82
CA PRO A 102 -24.95 -18.48 -13.37
C PRO A 102 -23.50 -18.89 -13.02
N LEU A 103 -22.86 -18.10 -12.16
CA LEU A 103 -21.48 -18.29 -11.73
C LEU A 103 -21.22 -19.77 -11.35
N PRO A 104 -20.14 -20.40 -11.83
CA PRO A 104 -19.62 -21.59 -11.17
C PRO A 104 -19.26 -21.22 -9.71
N SER A 105 -19.55 -22.13 -8.77
CA SER A 105 -19.38 -21.98 -7.30
C SER A 105 -18.26 -20.99 -6.90
N PRO A 106 -18.48 -20.09 -5.92
CA PRO A 106 -17.52 -19.03 -5.62
C PRO A 106 -16.17 -19.64 -5.24
N ARG A 107 -15.19 -19.51 -6.14
CA ARG A 107 -13.83 -20.02 -5.97
C ARG A 107 -13.22 -19.34 -4.76
N THR A 108 -12.83 -20.12 -3.75
CA THR A 108 -12.18 -19.60 -2.53
C THR A 108 -10.67 -19.80 -2.58
N HIS A 109 -9.93 -19.09 -1.71
CA HIS A 109 -8.49 -19.30 -1.60
C HIS A 109 -8.15 -20.70 -1.09
N GLN A 110 -8.99 -21.30 -0.22
CA GLN A 110 -8.82 -22.67 0.24
C GLN A 110 -8.99 -23.67 -0.90
N THR A 111 -9.98 -23.46 -1.77
CA THR A 111 -10.18 -24.30 -2.97
C THR A 111 -8.94 -24.28 -3.85
N LEU A 112 -8.38 -23.09 -4.11
CA LEU A 112 -7.16 -22.95 -4.91
C LEU A 112 -5.95 -23.64 -4.27
N LEU A 113 -5.80 -23.55 -2.94
CA LEU A 113 -4.75 -24.24 -2.19
C LEU A 113 -4.89 -25.76 -2.29
N GLN A 114 -6.10 -26.30 -2.11
CA GLN A 114 -6.35 -27.75 -2.17
C GLN A 114 -6.11 -28.33 -3.57
N GLU A 115 -6.52 -27.62 -4.61
CA GLU A 115 -6.40 -28.09 -6.00
C GLU A 115 -4.95 -28.07 -6.48
N ASN A 116 -4.23 -26.97 -6.22
CA ASN A 116 -3.00 -26.66 -6.94
C ASN A 116 -1.74 -26.62 -6.05
N TRP A 117 -1.87 -26.78 -4.75
CA TRP A 117 -0.73 -26.70 -3.84
C TRP A 117 -0.61 -27.93 -2.94
N ASP A 118 0.63 -28.31 -2.66
CA ASP A 118 0.97 -29.36 -1.72
C ASP A 118 1.34 -28.74 -0.37
N ARG A 119 0.60 -29.12 0.68
CA ARG A 119 0.89 -28.64 2.04
C ARG A 119 2.20 -29.24 2.52
N ILE A 120 3.05 -28.41 3.11
CA ILE A 120 4.28 -28.84 3.78
C ILE A 120 3.94 -29.15 5.24
N PRO A 121 4.00 -30.43 5.67
CA PRO A 121 3.47 -30.86 6.96
C PRO A 121 4.33 -30.39 8.14
N ASP A 122 5.65 -30.30 7.96
CA ASP A 122 6.59 -29.87 8.98
C ASP A 122 7.60 -28.86 8.41
N LEU A 123 7.58 -27.64 8.95
CA LEU A 123 8.47 -26.56 8.58
C LEU A 123 9.88 -26.67 9.20
N GLN A 124 10.05 -27.50 10.22
CA GLN A 124 11.30 -27.68 10.94
C GLN A 124 12.05 -28.95 10.52
N ALA A 125 11.34 -30.03 10.19
CA ALA A 125 11.98 -31.29 9.80
C ALA A 125 12.49 -31.35 8.35
N ASN A 126 12.06 -30.42 7.48
CA ASN A 126 12.38 -30.48 6.06
C ASN A 126 13.65 -29.69 5.72
N THR A 127 14.80 -30.38 5.66
CA THR A 127 16.13 -29.78 5.43
C THR A 127 16.39 -29.34 3.99
N ASP A 128 15.58 -29.82 3.03
CA ASP A 128 15.80 -29.55 1.60
C ASP A 128 15.12 -28.26 1.12
N MET A 129 14.53 -27.49 2.05
CA MET A 129 13.85 -26.24 1.74
C MET A 129 14.84 -25.09 1.56
N PRO A 130 14.56 -24.10 0.67
CA PRO A 130 15.38 -22.91 0.49
C PRO A 130 15.34 -21.92 1.68
N PHE A 131 14.73 -22.34 2.80
CA PHE A 131 14.60 -21.58 4.02
C PHE A 131 14.62 -22.49 5.25
N ILE A 132 15.00 -21.92 6.39
CA ILE A 132 15.05 -22.60 7.69
C ILE A 132 14.19 -21.78 8.68
N ALA A 133 13.22 -22.45 9.30
CA ALA A 133 12.40 -21.89 10.36
C ALA A 133 13.24 -21.64 11.62
N ALA A 134 13.02 -20.53 12.29
CA ALA A 134 13.53 -20.37 13.65
C ALA A 134 12.79 -21.30 14.61
N ASP A 135 13.42 -21.62 15.74
CA ASP A 135 12.78 -22.37 16.82
C ASP A 135 11.47 -21.69 17.23
N ASN A 136 10.39 -22.47 17.33
CA ASN A 136 9.04 -22.02 17.67
C ASN A 136 8.38 -21.05 16.67
N GLN A 137 8.90 -20.91 15.44
CA GLN A 137 8.22 -20.10 14.41
C GLN A 137 6.91 -20.76 13.97
N THR A 138 5.78 -20.20 14.38
CA THR A 138 4.46 -20.69 13.98
C THR A 138 4.11 -20.25 12.56
N GLY A 139 3.71 -21.20 11.72
CA GLY A 139 3.24 -20.92 10.37
C GLY A 139 2.78 -22.17 9.64
N TYR A 140 2.26 -21.94 8.44
CA TYR A 140 1.88 -22.98 7.49
C TYR A 140 2.57 -22.69 6.17
N ALA A 141 2.95 -23.73 5.44
CA ALA A 141 3.52 -23.55 4.12
C ALA A 141 2.95 -24.52 3.10
N TRP A 142 3.00 -24.07 1.85
CA TRP A 142 2.50 -24.77 0.68
C TRP A 142 3.49 -24.61 -0.46
N HIS A 143 3.70 -25.68 -1.20
CA HIS A 143 4.46 -25.69 -2.43
C HIS A 143 3.50 -25.72 -3.61
N LEU A 144 3.70 -24.85 -4.60
CA LEU A 144 2.85 -24.83 -5.79
C LEU A 144 3.20 -26.02 -6.68
N LYS A 145 2.21 -26.83 -7.06
CA LYS A 145 2.42 -27.99 -7.94
C LYS A 145 3.04 -27.55 -9.26
N ASN A 146 4.01 -28.32 -9.75
CA ASN A 146 4.74 -28.06 -11.00
C ASN A 146 5.44 -26.70 -11.05
N SER A 147 5.86 -26.15 -9.90
CA SER A 147 6.57 -24.88 -9.80
C SER A 147 7.61 -24.95 -8.69
N ASN A 148 8.60 -24.06 -8.71
CA ASN A 148 9.59 -23.91 -7.64
C ASN A 148 9.17 -22.85 -6.60
N LEU A 149 7.88 -22.53 -6.52
CA LEU A 149 7.34 -21.50 -5.65
C LEU A 149 6.78 -22.09 -4.36
N THR A 150 7.23 -21.55 -3.23
CA THR A 150 6.72 -21.89 -1.90
C THR A 150 6.09 -20.66 -1.25
N LEU A 151 4.86 -20.82 -0.75
CA LEU A 151 4.16 -19.85 0.08
C LEU A 151 4.29 -20.25 1.55
N ILE A 152 4.60 -19.28 2.41
CA ILE A 152 4.62 -19.44 3.86
C ILE A 152 3.71 -18.37 4.49
N SER A 153 2.73 -18.79 5.28
CA SER A 153 1.86 -17.93 6.08
C SER A 153 2.30 -18.01 7.55
N THR A 154 2.71 -16.89 8.14
CA THR A 154 3.40 -16.91 9.43
C THR A 154 3.13 -15.69 10.31
N LEU A 155 3.52 -15.80 11.57
CA LEU A 155 3.41 -14.74 12.58
C LEU A 155 4.71 -13.97 12.77
N GLY A 156 4.58 -12.68 13.09
CA GLY A 156 5.65 -11.89 13.68
C GLY A 156 5.84 -10.50 13.06
N PRO A 157 6.81 -9.74 13.58
CA PRO A 157 7.19 -8.44 13.02
C PRO A 157 7.72 -8.56 11.60
N ILE A 158 7.27 -7.67 10.72
CA ILE A 158 7.62 -7.66 9.30
C ILE A 158 9.01 -7.05 9.04
N GLU A 159 9.54 -6.26 9.97
CA GLU A 159 10.77 -5.49 9.79
C GLU A 159 12.05 -6.33 9.72
N LYS A 160 11.95 -7.65 9.93
CA LYS A 160 13.05 -8.61 9.78
C LYS A 160 12.54 -9.86 9.03
N PRO A 161 13.38 -10.53 8.23
CA PRO A 161 13.03 -11.80 7.61
C PRO A 161 12.60 -12.82 8.67
N ARG A 162 11.45 -13.47 8.46
CA ARG A 162 10.90 -14.46 9.40
C ARG A 162 11.60 -15.82 9.35
N TYR A 163 12.21 -16.12 8.22
CA TYR A 163 12.92 -17.37 7.98
C TYR A 163 14.34 -17.06 7.53
N LYS A 164 15.30 -17.88 7.97
CA LYS A 164 16.67 -17.83 7.45
C LYS A 164 16.63 -18.37 6.02
N THR A 165 17.28 -17.72 5.08
CA THR A 165 17.29 -18.13 3.68
C THR A 165 18.62 -17.75 3.04
N GLN A 166 19.02 -18.46 1.99
CA GLN A 166 20.16 -18.08 1.17
C GLN A 166 19.80 -17.06 0.08
N GLY A 167 18.50 -16.82 -0.13
CA GLY A 167 18.00 -15.93 -1.17
C GLY A 167 18.18 -14.44 -0.88
N ILE A 168 18.05 -13.64 -1.93
CA ILE A 168 18.00 -12.18 -1.85
C ILE A 168 16.58 -11.79 -1.42
N VAL A 169 16.48 -11.15 -0.25
CA VAL A 169 15.19 -10.84 0.38
C VAL A 169 14.72 -9.43 0.04
N MET A 170 13.47 -9.31 -0.43
CA MET A 170 12.71 -8.06 -0.47
C MET A 170 11.64 -8.07 0.61
N ILE A 171 11.60 -7.03 1.45
CA ILE A 171 10.52 -6.82 2.41
C ILE A 171 9.59 -5.72 1.88
N VAL A 172 8.29 -6.00 1.85
CA VAL A 172 7.30 -5.15 1.21
C VAL A 172 6.49 -4.40 2.28
N ASN A 173 6.36 -3.10 2.10
CA ASN A 173 5.45 -2.25 2.85
C ASN A 173 4.07 -2.21 2.18
N ALA A 174 3.01 -2.29 2.98
CA ALA A 174 1.67 -1.90 2.53
C ALA A 174 1.60 -0.36 2.62
N ALA A 175 1.94 0.28 1.51
CA ALA A 175 2.18 1.71 1.44
C ALA A 175 0.89 2.52 1.33
N THR A 176 0.99 3.80 1.66
CA THR A 176 0.01 4.82 1.28
C THR A 176 0.43 5.47 -0.04
N PRO A 177 -0.45 6.21 -0.75
CA PRO A 177 -0.08 6.90 -1.99
C PRO A 177 1.16 7.78 -1.88
N ASN A 178 1.34 8.46 -0.74
CA ASN A 178 2.51 9.32 -0.50
C ASN A 178 3.72 8.56 0.08
N MET A 179 3.59 7.26 0.31
CA MET A 179 4.61 6.41 0.96
C MET A 179 5.11 7.06 2.25
N ALA A 180 4.20 7.51 3.11
CA ALA A 180 4.54 8.18 4.36
C ALA A 180 5.13 7.19 5.37
N ASN A 181 6.25 7.56 6.02
CA ASN A 181 7.00 6.70 6.95
C ASN A 181 6.52 6.76 8.41
N ASN A 182 5.57 7.63 8.73
CA ASN A 182 5.05 7.84 10.08
C ASN A 182 3.62 7.30 10.26
N VAL A 183 3.13 6.54 9.29
CA VAL A 183 1.80 5.92 9.32
C VAL A 183 1.88 4.57 10.02
N LYS A 184 0.87 4.24 10.85
CA LYS A 184 0.76 2.98 11.58
C LYS A 184 0.90 1.74 10.67
N GLY A 185 1.08 0.58 11.30
CA GLY A 185 1.20 -0.70 10.60
C GLY A 185 2.60 -0.94 10.06
N THR A 186 2.69 -1.55 8.88
CA THR A 186 3.96 -1.92 8.24
C THR A 186 4.82 -0.71 7.92
N SER A 187 4.22 0.44 7.59
CA SER A 187 4.97 1.67 7.29
C SER A 187 5.80 2.14 8.49
N LEU A 188 5.20 2.25 9.67
CA LEU A 188 5.90 2.62 10.90
C LEU A 188 6.95 1.60 11.31
N ALA A 189 6.64 0.31 11.19
CA ALA A 189 7.57 -0.76 11.54
C ALA A 189 8.84 -0.72 10.66
N LEU A 190 8.66 -0.60 9.34
CA LEU A 190 9.76 -0.56 8.38
C LEU A 190 10.52 0.76 8.42
N ALA A 191 9.86 1.88 8.69
CA ALA A 191 10.52 3.17 8.90
C ALA A 191 11.48 3.15 10.11
N LYS A 192 11.17 2.38 11.15
CA LYS A 192 12.07 2.21 12.31
C LYS A 192 13.27 1.31 12.02
N ALA A 193 13.17 0.43 11.01
CA ALA A 193 14.23 -0.51 10.65
C ALA A 193 15.16 0.00 9.53
N THR A 194 14.73 1.02 8.81
CA THR A 194 15.44 1.56 7.64
C THR A 194 15.90 2.99 7.86
N SER A 195 16.93 3.42 7.13
CA SER A 195 17.33 4.83 7.13
C SER A 195 16.32 5.70 6.36
N VAL A 196 16.33 7.00 6.65
CA VAL A 196 15.56 7.99 5.87
C VAL A 196 15.94 7.93 4.39
N ARG A 197 17.22 7.72 4.08
CA ARG A 197 17.71 7.60 2.70
C ARG A 197 17.16 6.37 1.98
N CYS A 198 17.09 5.21 2.65
CA CYS A 198 16.41 4.01 2.14
C CYS A 198 14.97 4.34 1.74
N TRP A 199 14.26 4.98 2.67
CA TRP A 199 12.85 5.29 2.51
C TRP A 199 12.60 6.24 1.34
N GLU A 200 13.32 7.36 1.25
CA GLU A 200 13.18 8.31 0.14
C GLU A 200 13.56 7.69 -1.21
N ASN A 201 14.58 6.83 -1.24
CA ASN A 201 14.93 6.12 -2.47
C ASN A 201 13.84 5.13 -2.91
N SER A 202 13.12 4.51 -1.97
CA SER A 202 12.01 3.60 -2.28
C SER A 202 10.81 4.29 -2.93
N LYS A 203 10.72 5.62 -2.85
CA LYS A 203 9.67 6.41 -3.52
C LYS A 203 9.92 6.62 -5.02
N LYS A 204 11.17 6.45 -5.47
CA LYS A 204 11.55 6.70 -6.87
C LYS A 204 11.01 5.60 -7.77
N SER A 205 10.43 6.00 -8.90
CA SER A 205 9.97 5.09 -9.93
C SER A 205 11.13 4.76 -10.87
N PRO A 206 11.17 3.56 -11.49
CA PRO A 206 12.05 3.31 -12.62
C PRO A 206 11.87 4.33 -13.75
N ASP A 207 10.66 4.86 -13.91
CA ASP A 207 10.37 5.99 -14.78
C ASP A 207 10.71 7.33 -14.06
N PRO A 208 11.70 8.10 -14.56
CA PRO A 208 12.07 9.38 -13.98
C PRO A 208 10.90 10.39 -13.91
N LEU A 209 9.97 10.34 -14.86
CA LEU A 209 8.81 11.24 -14.90
C LEU A 209 7.83 10.97 -13.75
N ARG A 210 7.83 9.73 -13.25
CA ARG A 210 6.95 9.28 -12.15
C ARG A 210 7.61 9.31 -10.78
N SER A 211 8.91 9.56 -10.69
CA SER A 211 9.65 9.52 -9.42
C SER A 211 9.23 10.57 -8.38
N LYS A 212 8.53 11.63 -8.78
CA LYS A 212 7.96 12.64 -7.89
C LYS A 212 6.45 12.49 -7.67
N GLN A 213 5.83 11.53 -8.35
CA GLN A 213 4.40 11.30 -8.28
C GLN A 213 4.07 10.33 -7.13
N PRO A 214 2.86 10.44 -6.54
CA PRO A 214 2.34 9.43 -5.64
C PRO A 214 2.40 8.02 -6.26
N LEU A 215 2.45 7.02 -5.39
CA LEU A 215 2.29 5.62 -5.74
C LEU A 215 0.85 5.42 -6.25
N GLN A 216 0.70 4.82 -7.43
CA GLN A 216 -0.60 4.50 -8.00
C GLN A 216 -1.14 3.18 -7.45
N LEU A 217 -2.46 3.01 -7.50
CA LEU A 217 -3.11 1.78 -7.09
C LEU A 217 -2.53 0.58 -7.86
N GLY A 218 -2.10 -0.46 -7.14
CA GLY A 218 -1.47 -1.64 -7.71
C GLY A 218 0.00 -1.46 -8.10
N GLU A 219 0.58 -0.28 -7.94
CA GLU A 219 2.00 -0.04 -8.23
C GLU A 219 2.89 -0.59 -7.11
N CYS A 220 4.01 -1.20 -7.50
CA CYS A 220 5.10 -1.55 -6.60
C CYS A 220 6.38 -0.82 -7.01
N ARG A 221 6.98 -0.08 -6.07
CA ARG A 221 8.32 0.52 -6.22
C ARG A 221 9.26 -0.10 -5.22
N SER A 222 10.55 -0.18 -5.53
CA SER A 222 11.53 -0.68 -4.56
C SER A 222 12.86 0.06 -4.62
N ALA A 223 13.61 0.00 -3.52
CA ALA A 223 14.99 0.46 -3.46
C ALA A 223 15.86 -0.48 -2.62
N LYS A 224 17.18 -0.32 -2.75
CA LYS A 224 18.14 -1.06 -1.91
C LYS A 224 17.89 -0.74 -0.44
N TRP A 225 17.91 -1.78 0.38
CA TRP A 225 17.78 -1.67 1.81
C TRP A 225 19.02 -1.01 2.41
N GLU A 226 18.78 -0.06 3.30
CA GLU A 226 19.79 0.53 4.16
C GLU A 226 19.26 0.56 5.59
N ASN A 227 20.04 0.01 6.51
CA ASN A 227 19.72 -0.09 7.92
C ASN A 227 19.68 1.31 8.56
N LEU A 228 19.05 1.43 9.73
CA LEU A 228 18.93 2.69 10.45
C LEU A 228 20.27 3.43 10.66
N ASN A 229 21.36 2.69 10.86
CA ASN A 229 22.71 3.22 11.04
C ASN A 229 23.45 3.56 9.73
N GLY A 230 22.78 3.50 8.57
CA GLY A 230 23.35 3.82 7.26
C GLY A 230 24.13 2.67 6.59
N THR A 231 24.29 1.53 7.26
CA THR A 231 24.94 0.34 6.68
C THR A 231 24.01 -0.39 5.72
N THR A 232 24.58 -1.19 4.80
CA THR A 232 23.80 -2.02 3.87
C THR A 232 23.93 -3.51 4.19
N ASN A 233 22.96 -4.28 3.72
CA ASN A 233 22.97 -5.75 3.78
C ASN A 233 23.40 -6.38 2.45
N ALA A 234 24.02 -5.61 1.55
CA ALA A 234 24.46 -6.09 0.25
C ALA A 234 25.38 -7.30 0.41
N GLY A 235 25.09 -8.39 -0.32
CA GLY A 235 25.87 -9.63 -0.27
C GLY A 235 25.69 -10.46 1.01
N LYS A 236 24.85 -10.03 1.97
CA LYS A 236 24.55 -10.81 3.17
C LYS A 236 23.28 -11.64 2.93
N ALA A 237 23.45 -12.95 2.83
CA ALA A 237 22.36 -13.91 2.70
C ALA A 237 21.39 -13.81 3.90
N GLY A 238 20.10 -13.99 3.64
CA GLY A 238 19.07 -14.04 4.68
C GLY A 238 18.73 -12.70 5.35
N LEU A 239 19.37 -11.61 4.95
CA LEU A 239 19.05 -10.25 5.38
C LEU A 239 18.28 -9.49 4.28
N PRO A 240 17.45 -8.50 4.63
CA PRO A 240 16.71 -7.73 3.66
C PRO A 240 17.68 -6.89 2.82
N GLN A 241 17.61 -7.05 1.51
CA GLN A 241 18.42 -6.30 0.53
C GLN A 241 17.60 -5.26 -0.20
N PHE A 242 16.27 -5.38 -0.19
CA PHE A 242 15.36 -4.42 -0.82
C PHE A 242 14.17 -4.11 0.08
N LEU A 243 13.75 -2.84 0.04
CA LEU A 243 12.46 -2.37 0.56
C LEU A 243 11.53 -2.14 -0.62
N GLY A 244 10.38 -2.81 -0.64
CA GLY A 244 9.28 -2.60 -1.58
C GLY A 244 8.18 -1.71 -0.98
N GLN A 245 7.52 -0.92 -1.81
CA GLN A 245 6.38 -0.06 -1.49
C GLN A 245 5.23 -0.50 -2.40
N LEU A 246 4.20 -1.13 -1.82
CA LEU A 246 3.06 -1.66 -2.56
C LEU A 246 1.78 -0.96 -2.13
N LEU A 247 1.06 -0.35 -3.07
CA LEU A 247 -0.24 0.27 -2.79
C LEU A 247 -1.39 -0.65 -3.21
N GLY A 248 -2.24 -1.00 -2.25
CA GLY A 248 -3.50 -1.69 -2.49
C GLY A 248 -4.72 -0.77 -2.40
N PRO A 249 -5.91 -1.27 -2.77
CA PRO A 249 -7.15 -0.52 -2.70
C PRO A 249 -7.54 -0.27 -1.23
N LYS A 250 -8.16 0.86 -0.96
CA LYS A 250 -8.76 1.11 0.35
C LYS A 250 -10.21 0.63 0.33
N ALA A 251 -10.54 -0.33 1.20
CA ALA A 251 -11.83 -1.02 1.18
C ALA A 251 -13.06 -0.10 1.18
N SER A 252 -13.01 0.99 1.95
CA SER A 252 -14.11 1.96 2.02
C SER A 252 -14.42 2.64 0.69
N ASP A 253 -13.43 2.74 -0.19
CA ASP A 253 -13.56 3.46 -1.46
C ASP A 253 -14.28 2.58 -2.52
N TYR A 254 -14.44 1.29 -2.21
CA TYR A 254 -15.08 0.26 -3.05
C TYR A 254 -16.22 -0.45 -2.31
N ASN A 255 -16.79 0.18 -1.27
CA ASN A 255 -17.88 -0.39 -0.47
C ASN A 255 -17.62 -1.82 0.04
N TYR A 256 -16.35 -2.14 0.33
CA TYR A 256 -15.93 -3.47 0.76
C TYR A 256 -16.30 -4.60 -0.21
N ASN A 257 -16.44 -4.31 -1.51
CA ASN A 257 -16.76 -5.30 -2.53
C ASN A 257 -15.61 -6.34 -2.69
N PRO A 258 -15.87 -7.65 -2.52
CA PRO A 258 -14.84 -8.68 -2.60
C PRO A 258 -14.26 -8.88 -4.01
N ASN A 259 -15.01 -8.60 -5.07
CA ASN A 259 -14.53 -8.71 -6.46
C ASN A 259 -13.57 -7.57 -6.80
N ASP A 260 -13.82 -6.36 -6.30
CA ASP A 260 -12.88 -5.25 -6.40
C ASP A 260 -11.60 -5.55 -5.59
N ALA A 261 -11.76 -6.08 -4.38
CA ALA A 261 -10.63 -6.53 -3.56
C ALA A 261 -9.75 -7.53 -4.33
N PHE A 262 -10.39 -8.55 -4.92
CA PHE A 262 -9.72 -9.55 -5.74
C PHE A 262 -8.98 -8.91 -6.90
N THR A 263 -9.67 -8.15 -7.74
CA THR A 263 -9.13 -7.58 -8.98
C THR A 263 -7.93 -6.68 -8.72
N PHE A 264 -8.07 -5.70 -7.82
CA PHE A 264 -7.01 -4.73 -7.55
C PHE A 264 -5.85 -5.35 -6.76
N CYS A 265 -6.11 -6.19 -5.76
CA CYS A 265 -5.03 -6.81 -4.99
C CYS A 265 -4.26 -7.85 -5.82
N ARG A 266 -4.93 -8.59 -6.71
CA ARG A 266 -4.29 -9.58 -7.58
C ARG A 266 -3.25 -8.89 -8.46
N GLN A 267 -3.64 -7.81 -9.13
CA GLN A 267 -2.73 -7.03 -9.96
C GLN A 267 -1.59 -6.41 -9.12
N ALA A 268 -1.90 -5.91 -7.92
CA ALA A 268 -0.90 -5.36 -7.01
C ALA A 268 0.17 -6.41 -6.63
N TYR A 269 -0.24 -7.62 -6.25
CA TYR A 269 0.68 -8.71 -5.94
C TYR A 269 1.52 -9.13 -7.14
N LEU A 270 0.91 -9.29 -8.33
CA LEU A 270 1.65 -9.59 -9.56
C LEU A 270 2.70 -8.52 -9.88
N ASN A 271 2.34 -7.25 -9.80
CA ASN A 271 3.28 -6.14 -10.01
C ASN A 271 4.40 -6.16 -8.97
N CYS A 272 4.10 -6.51 -7.72
CA CYS A 272 5.10 -6.65 -6.68
C CYS A 272 6.08 -7.81 -6.93
N LEU A 273 5.58 -8.96 -7.38
CA LEU A 273 6.40 -10.12 -7.71
C LEU A 273 7.28 -9.84 -8.95
N ASN A 274 6.74 -9.13 -9.94
CA ASN A 274 7.50 -8.67 -11.10
C ASN A 274 8.59 -7.66 -10.72
N GLU A 275 8.30 -6.75 -9.79
CA GLU A 275 9.32 -5.85 -9.23
C GLU A 275 10.41 -6.63 -8.48
N ALA A 276 10.03 -7.67 -7.74
CA ALA A 276 10.95 -8.60 -7.07
C ALA A 276 11.88 -9.28 -8.09
N LYS A 277 11.31 -9.82 -9.17
CA LYS A 277 12.03 -10.42 -10.31
C LYS A 277 13.02 -9.44 -10.94
N ARG A 278 12.59 -8.19 -11.18
CA ARG A 278 13.46 -7.12 -11.70
C ARG A 278 14.63 -6.80 -10.76
N ARG A 279 14.42 -6.93 -9.45
CA ARG A 279 15.47 -6.79 -8.42
C ARG A 279 16.31 -8.04 -8.21
N LYS A 280 16.03 -9.13 -8.95
CA LYS A 280 16.67 -10.44 -8.79
C LYS A 280 16.53 -10.99 -7.37
N THR A 281 15.44 -10.65 -6.69
CA THR A 281 15.12 -11.23 -5.38
C THR A 281 14.46 -12.58 -5.57
N THR A 282 14.74 -13.54 -4.71
CA THR A 282 14.10 -14.86 -4.70
C THR A 282 13.22 -15.09 -3.49
N VAL A 283 13.27 -14.16 -2.52
CA VAL A 283 12.44 -14.20 -1.32
C VAL A 283 11.70 -12.89 -1.15
N VAL A 284 10.39 -12.95 -1.03
CA VAL A 284 9.53 -11.78 -0.84
C VAL A 284 8.75 -11.94 0.44
N GLN A 285 8.97 -11.05 1.40
CA GLN A 285 8.17 -10.98 2.63
C GLN A 285 7.19 -9.83 2.54
N LEU A 286 5.89 -10.13 2.63
CA LEU A 286 4.82 -9.16 2.43
C LEU A 286 3.73 -9.29 3.50
N PRO A 287 2.99 -8.20 3.80
CA PRO A 287 1.77 -8.28 4.58
C PRO A 287 0.58 -8.69 3.71
N LEU A 288 -0.55 -9.05 4.33
CA LEU A 288 -1.80 -9.11 3.59
C LEU A 288 -2.26 -7.67 3.28
N LEU A 289 -2.11 -7.28 2.02
CA LEU A 289 -2.44 -5.95 1.52
C LEU A 289 -3.91 -5.61 1.82
N SER A 290 -4.21 -4.33 2.06
CA SER A 290 -5.60 -3.84 2.18
C SER A 290 -6.50 -4.55 3.22
N SER A 291 -5.92 -5.27 4.16
CA SER A 291 -6.65 -6.05 5.19
C SER A 291 -6.71 -5.37 6.56
N HIS A 292 -6.02 -4.24 6.74
CA HIS A 292 -6.06 -3.48 7.97
C HIS A 292 -7.18 -2.43 7.92
N PHE A 293 -8.10 -2.51 8.89
CA PHE A 293 -9.20 -1.57 9.03
C PHE A 293 -9.02 -0.69 10.26
N PRO A 294 -9.11 0.64 10.15
CA PRO A 294 -9.11 1.50 11.32
C PRO A 294 -10.41 1.31 12.13
N GLY A 295 -10.25 0.99 13.41
CA GLY A 295 -11.36 0.85 14.37
C GLY A 295 -12.15 -0.45 14.26
N SER A 296 -12.84 -0.80 15.35
CA SER A 296 -13.77 -1.94 15.36
C SER A 296 -15.00 -1.64 14.49
N PRO A 297 -15.55 -2.65 13.78
CA PRO A 297 -16.85 -2.51 13.14
C PRO A 297 -17.90 -2.05 14.17
N LYS A 298 -18.86 -1.24 13.74
CA LYS A 298 -19.93 -0.74 14.61
C LYS A 298 -21.15 -1.67 14.62
N ASP A 299 -21.25 -2.54 13.62
CA ASP A 299 -22.38 -3.43 13.36
C ASP A 299 -21.92 -4.72 12.67
N GLU A 300 -22.80 -5.72 12.66
CA GLU A 300 -22.56 -7.04 12.08
C GLU A 300 -22.43 -6.99 10.55
N GLU A 301 -23.18 -6.12 9.89
CA GLU A 301 -23.14 -5.96 8.43
C GLU A 301 -21.75 -5.51 7.97
N THR A 302 -21.21 -4.45 8.57
CA THR A 302 -19.85 -3.97 8.33
C THR A 302 -18.81 -5.04 8.65
N THR A 303 -19.06 -5.87 9.66
CA THR A 303 -18.18 -6.99 9.99
C THR A 303 -18.17 -8.03 8.87
N SER A 304 -19.34 -8.43 8.39
CA SER A 304 -19.50 -9.37 7.28
C SER A 304 -18.84 -8.86 6.01
N LEU A 305 -19.08 -7.60 5.63
CA LEU A 305 -18.46 -6.96 4.47
C LEU A 305 -16.93 -6.92 4.57
N ARG A 306 -16.37 -6.62 5.75
CA ARG A 306 -14.92 -6.67 5.98
C ARG A 306 -14.34 -8.07 5.83
N LEU A 307 -15.05 -9.09 6.29
CA LEU A 307 -14.61 -10.49 6.15
C LEU A 307 -14.61 -10.91 4.68
N GLN A 308 -15.69 -10.63 3.95
CA GLN A 308 -15.77 -10.89 2.51
C GLN A 308 -14.66 -10.18 1.73
N TRP A 309 -14.39 -8.90 2.06
CA TRP A 309 -13.26 -8.16 1.49
C TRP A 309 -11.93 -8.88 1.75
N ILE A 310 -11.65 -9.27 3.00
CA ILE A 310 -10.43 -10.00 3.35
C ILE A 310 -10.32 -11.31 2.56
N ASP A 311 -11.41 -12.04 2.40
CA ASP A 311 -11.43 -13.29 1.63
C ASP A 311 -11.12 -13.04 0.14
N GLY A 312 -11.64 -11.95 -0.43
CA GLY A 312 -11.26 -11.47 -1.76
C GLY A 312 -9.76 -11.16 -1.87
N VAL A 313 -9.17 -10.50 -0.87
CA VAL A 313 -7.71 -10.24 -0.83
C VAL A 313 -6.90 -11.54 -0.74
N LYS A 314 -7.31 -12.50 0.09
CA LYS A 314 -6.62 -13.79 0.24
C LYS A 314 -6.67 -14.58 -1.07
N LEU A 315 -7.83 -14.62 -1.72
CA LEU A 315 -8.01 -15.23 -3.04
C LEU A 315 -7.08 -14.57 -4.06
N ALA A 316 -7.02 -13.23 -4.06
CA ALA A 316 -6.15 -12.46 -4.94
C ALA A 316 -4.68 -12.82 -4.79
N LEU A 317 -4.21 -13.01 -3.54
CA LEU A 317 -2.85 -13.40 -3.25
C LEU A 317 -2.55 -14.79 -3.81
N ILE A 318 -3.38 -15.79 -3.51
CA ILE A 318 -3.15 -17.16 -3.96
C ILE A 318 -3.17 -17.25 -5.50
N ASP A 319 -4.14 -16.59 -6.15
CA ASP A 319 -4.24 -16.59 -7.61
C ASP A 319 -3.05 -15.88 -8.28
N ALA A 320 -2.62 -14.73 -7.73
CA ALA A 320 -1.43 -14.03 -8.21
C ALA A 320 -0.16 -14.90 -8.10
N LEU A 321 -0.03 -15.66 -7.01
CA LEU A 321 1.10 -16.56 -6.81
C LEU A 321 1.09 -17.75 -7.78
N GLN A 322 -0.09 -18.33 -8.03
CA GLN A 322 -0.24 -19.38 -9.04
C GLN A 322 0.13 -18.86 -10.43
N THR A 323 -0.45 -17.72 -10.81
CA THR A 323 -0.17 -17.07 -12.10
C THR A 323 1.33 -16.83 -12.26
N PHE A 324 1.97 -16.21 -11.28
CA PHE A 324 3.40 -15.93 -11.30
C PHE A 324 4.26 -17.21 -11.33
N GLY A 325 3.94 -18.19 -10.48
CA GLY A 325 4.71 -19.43 -10.37
C GLY A 325 4.58 -20.36 -11.59
N SER A 326 3.52 -20.22 -12.37
CA SER A 326 3.29 -20.98 -13.61
C SER A 326 4.01 -20.39 -14.83
N GLU A 327 4.46 -19.13 -14.79
CA GLU A 327 5.23 -18.52 -15.88
C GLU A 327 6.57 -19.26 -16.09
N ALA A 328 6.87 -19.65 -17.33
CA ALA A 328 8.03 -20.48 -17.67
C ALA A 328 9.37 -19.90 -17.16
N GLU A 329 9.52 -18.58 -17.18
CA GLU A 329 10.74 -17.91 -16.68
C GLU A 329 10.91 -18.00 -15.16
N ASN A 330 9.83 -18.19 -14.41
CA ASN A 330 9.85 -18.27 -12.95
C ASN A 330 10.00 -19.72 -12.46
N GLN A 331 9.86 -20.71 -13.34
CA GLN A 331 10.00 -22.13 -12.97
C GLN A 331 11.44 -22.56 -12.72
N ASN A 332 12.44 -21.85 -13.25
CA ASN A 332 13.85 -22.27 -13.19
C ASN A 332 14.58 -21.90 -11.90
N GLN A 333 13.95 -21.16 -10.98
CA GLN A 333 14.57 -20.74 -9.72
C GLN A 333 13.61 -20.88 -8.54
N PRO A 334 14.12 -21.16 -7.33
CA PRO A 334 13.29 -21.25 -6.13
C PRO A 334 12.78 -19.87 -5.72
N TRP A 335 11.46 -19.77 -5.52
CA TRP A 335 10.77 -18.60 -5.01
C TRP A 335 10.20 -18.88 -3.62
N VAL A 336 10.43 -17.99 -2.67
CA VAL A 336 9.84 -18.10 -1.33
C VAL A 336 9.04 -16.84 -1.01
N ILE A 337 7.74 -16.98 -0.86
CA ILE A 337 6.84 -15.88 -0.52
C ILE A 337 6.38 -16.04 0.92
N ILE A 338 6.68 -15.05 1.75
CA ILE A 338 6.41 -15.06 3.19
C ILE A 338 5.32 -14.04 3.49
N LEU A 339 4.10 -14.51 3.69
CA LEU A 339 2.99 -13.73 4.21
C LEU A 339 3.13 -13.61 5.72
N THR A 340 3.36 -12.39 6.21
CA THR A 340 3.57 -12.12 7.63
C THR A 340 2.43 -11.32 8.24
N THR A 341 2.02 -11.67 9.45
CA THR A 341 1.00 -10.94 10.21
C THR A 341 1.37 -10.76 11.69
N LEU A 342 0.87 -9.70 12.30
CA LEU A 342 0.86 -9.50 13.76
C LEU A 342 -0.44 -10.01 14.42
N ALA A 343 -1.32 -10.67 13.66
CA ALA A 343 -2.52 -11.30 14.20
C ALA A 343 -2.16 -12.46 15.14
N ARG A 344 -3.17 -12.97 15.86
CA ARG A 344 -3.00 -14.13 16.77
C ARG A 344 -2.78 -15.45 16.03
N HIS A 345 -3.19 -15.51 14.76
CA HIS A 345 -3.07 -16.69 13.91
C HIS A 345 -2.59 -16.31 12.51
N PRO A 346 -1.85 -17.18 11.80
CA PRO A 346 -1.52 -16.98 10.40
C PRO A 346 -2.77 -16.70 9.56
N LEU A 347 -2.65 -15.83 8.55
CA LEU A 347 -3.81 -15.33 7.79
C LEU A 347 -4.36 -16.35 6.79
N ILE A 348 -3.48 -17.22 6.31
CA ILE A 348 -3.83 -18.39 5.50
C ILE A 348 -3.52 -19.61 6.36
N THR A 349 -4.53 -20.46 6.51
CA THR A 349 -4.51 -21.69 7.32
C THR A 349 -4.94 -22.88 6.44
N PRO A 350 -4.62 -24.11 6.83
CA PRO A 350 -5.06 -25.32 6.14
C PRO A 350 -6.58 -25.44 6.03
#